data_AF-A0A7Y0SF68-F1
#
_entry.id   AF-A0A7Y0SF68-F1
#
_cell.length_a   1.000
_cell.length_b   1.000
_cell.length_c   1.000
_cell.angle_alpha   90.00
_cell.angle_beta   90.00
_cell.angle_gamma   90.00
#
_symmetry.space_group_name_H-M   'P 1'
#
loop_
_entity.id
_entity.type
_entity.pdbx_description
1 polymer ?
#
loop_
_entity_poly.entity_id
_entity_poly.type
_entity_poly.pdbx_seq_one_letter_code
_entity_poly.pdbx_strand_id
1 'polypeptide(L)'
;RVSAEVYNQVLSKGEQWVDRAYVYDAWYITAYQPIKDQYDKVIGMLYTGYLMWPFVKAYMTNIAEISLITVMLLLVSGVMVYRGSYDL
;
A
#
# COMPACT_ATOMS: atom_id res chain seq x y z
N ARG A 1 22.52 3.92 5.28
CA ARG A 1 22.47 5.40 5.23
C ARG A 1 21.05 5.78 4.88
N VAL A 2 20.46 6.72 5.62
CA VAL A 2 19.11 7.23 5.37
C VAL A 2 19.11 8.19 4.17
N SER A 3 17.98 8.38 3.48
CA SER A 3 17.87 9.38 2.42
C SER A 3 18.11 10.79 2.97
N ALA A 4 18.62 11.69 2.13
CA ALA A 4 18.84 13.09 2.51
C ALA A 4 17.52 13.79 2.91
N GLU A 5 16.41 13.36 2.32
CA GLU A 5 15.09 13.91 2.57
C GLU A 5 14.57 13.57 3.97
N VAL A 6 14.65 12.29 4.35
CA VAL A 6 14.30 11.84 5.71
C VAL A 6 15.25 12.46 6.74
N TYR A 7 16.55 12.55 6.43
CA TYR A 7 17.50 13.25 7.30
C TYR A 7 17.07 14.70 7.56
N ASN A 8 16.80 15.46 6.50
CA ASN A 8 16.42 16.86 6.62
C ASN A 8 15.08 17.05 7.34
N GLN A 9 14.08 16.22 7.05
CA GLN A 9 12.77 16.34 7.68
C GLN A 9 12.81 15.92 9.15
N VAL A 10 13.42 14.79 9.46
CA VAL A 10 13.32 14.18 10.79
C VAL A 10 14.40 14.70 11.72
N LEU A 11 15.66 14.70 11.28
CA LEU A 11 16.78 15.06 12.15
C LEU A 11 17.03 16.57 12.17
N SER A 12 16.88 17.26 11.03
CA SER A 12 17.09 18.71 10.99
C SER A 12 15.86 19.51 11.43
N LYS A 13 14.66 19.18 10.94
CA LYS A 13 13.43 19.91 11.31
C LYS A 13 12.70 19.34 12.52
N GLY A 14 12.98 18.10 12.93
CA GLY A 14 12.26 17.47 14.03
C GLY A 14 10.80 17.16 13.69
N GLU A 15 10.50 16.89 12.42
CA GLU A 15 9.16 16.56 11.92
C GLU A 15 9.04 15.07 11.59
N GLN A 16 7.84 14.50 11.74
CA GLN A 16 7.59 13.13 11.32
C GLN A 16 7.67 13.00 9.80
N TRP A 17 8.21 11.89 9.31
CA TRP A 17 8.18 11.50 7.91
C TRP A 17 7.34 10.24 7.73
N VAL A 18 6.41 10.23 6.77
CA VAL A 18 5.65 9.04 6.38
C VAL A 18 5.62 8.96 4.86
N ASP A 19 6.35 8.00 4.30
CA ASP A 19 6.33 7.75 2.86
C ASP A 19 6.90 6.36 2.54
N ARG A 20 6.89 6.02 1.26
CA ARG A 20 7.46 4.81 0.69
C ARG A 20 8.98 4.94 0.62
N ALA A 21 9.68 3.87 0.99
CA ALA A 21 11.13 3.80 0.86
C ALA A 21 11.53 2.45 0.25
N TYR A 22 12.54 2.48 -0.61
CA TYR A 22 13.17 1.27 -1.15
C TYR A 22 14.33 0.87 -0.23
N VAL A 23 14.16 -0.24 0.51
CA VAL A 23 15.07 -0.69 1.56
C VAL A 23 15.32 -2.19 1.38
N TYR A 24 16.58 -2.62 1.40
CA TYR A 24 16.97 -4.04 1.27
C TYR A 24 16.20 -4.78 0.16
N ASP A 25 16.26 -4.22 -1.05
CA ASP A 25 15.67 -4.77 -2.28
C ASP A 25 14.13 -4.85 -2.34
N ALA A 26 13.42 -4.18 -1.41
CA ALA A 26 11.96 -4.13 -1.43
C ALA A 26 11.39 -2.74 -1.12
N TRP A 27 10.16 -2.51 -1.58
CA TRP A 27 9.38 -1.32 -1.26
C TRP A 27 8.68 -1.50 0.08
N TYR A 28 8.91 -0.56 0.99
CA TYR A 28 8.25 -0.45 2.28
C TYR A 28 7.41 0.81 2.31
N ILE A 29 6.31 0.77 3.05
CA ILE A 29 5.70 1.98 3.59
C ILE A 29 6.36 2.21 4.94
N THR A 30 6.97 3.38 5.11
CA THR A 30 7.86 3.67 6.24
C THR A 30 7.40 4.92 6.97
N ALA A 31 7.65 4.92 8.28
CA ALA A 31 7.51 6.10 9.11
C ALA A 31 8.77 6.30 9.95
N TYR A 32 9.16 7.56 10.08
CA TYR A 32 10.26 7.99 10.93
C TYR A 32 9.76 9.06 11.88
N GLN A 33 9.95 8.83 13.18
CA GLN A 33 9.56 9.76 14.23
C GLN A 33 10.81 10.31 14.92
N PRO A 34 10.97 11.64 15.05
CA PRO A 34 12.11 12.22 15.74
C PRO A 34 12.04 11.89 17.24
N ILE A 35 13.19 11.55 17.81
CA ILE A 35 13.36 11.40 19.25
C ILE A 35 13.99 12.66 19.78
N LYS A 36 13.34 13.31 20.74
CA LYS A 36 13.79 14.55 21.35
C LYS A 36 14.23 14.32 22.80
N ASP A 37 15.22 15.09 23.24
CA ASP A 37 15.61 15.13 24.65
C ASP A 37 14.68 16.05 25.48
N GLN A 38 14.99 16.21 26.77
CA GLN A 38 14.25 17.09 27.69
C GLN A 38 14.32 18.59 27.34
N TYR A 39 15.17 18.98 26.40
CA TYR A 39 15.35 20.35 25.93
C TYR A 39 14.80 20.56 24.50
N ASP A 40 13.95 19.64 24.02
CA ASP A 40 13.37 19.61 22.67
C ASP A 40 14.39 19.46 21.51
N LYS A 41 15.63 19.09 21.82
CA LYS A 41 16.65 18.85 20.79
C LYS A 41 16.49 17.45 20.19
N VAL A 42 16.49 17.36 18.86
CA VAL A 42 16.46 16.07 18.17
C VAL A 42 17.77 15.34 18.40
N ILE A 43 17.70 14.16 19.02
CA ILE A 43 18.85 13.30 19.34
C ILE A 43 18.86 12.00 18.54
N GLY A 44 17.81 11.73 17.77
CA GLY A 44 17.71 10.53 16.94
C GLY A 44 16.36 10.41 16.25
N MET A 45 16.08 9.22 15.73
CA MET A 45 14.81 8.90 15.07
C MET A 45 14.44 7.43 15.29
N LEU A 46 13.15 7.17 15.48
CA LEU A 46 12.55 5.84 15.51
C LEU A 46 12.07 5.47 14.11
N TYR A 47 12.43 4.28 13.64
CA TYR A 47 12.00 3.75 12.35
C TYR A 47 10.94 2.66 12.53
N THR A 48 9.90 2.70 11.71
CA THR A 48 9.00 1.56 11.48
C THR A 48 8.66 1.46 10.00
N GLY A 49 8.39 0.25 9.53
CA GLY A 49 7.96 0.03 8.16
C GLY A 49 7.43 -1.36 7.92
N TYR A 50 6.54 -1.47 6.94
CA TYR A 50 5.96 -2.73 6.50
C TYR A 50 6.11 -2.91 5.00
N LEU A 51 6.29 -4.16 4.58
CA LEU A 51 6.41 -4.53 3.18
C LEU A 51 5.16 -4.12 2.42
N MET A 52 5.34 -3.51 1.25
CA MET A 52 4.23 -3.12 0.38
C MET A 52 3.67 -4.31 -0.40
N TRP A 53 4.52 -5.30 -0.71
CA TRP A 53 4.18 -6.46 -1.53
C TRP A 53 2.94 -7.25 -1.07
N PRO A 54 2.76 -7.57 0.22
CA PRO A 54 1.56 -8.25 0.69
C PRO A 54 0.26 -7.50 0.35
N PHE A 55 0.27 -6.17 0.45
CA PHE A 55 -0.89 -5.33 0.13
C PHE A 55 -1.16 -5.32 -1.37
N VAL A 56 -0.13 -5.14 -2.19
CA VAL A 56 -0.25 -5.18 -3.66
C VAL A 56 -0.78 -6.53 -4.12
N LYS A 57 -0.25 -7.63 -3.54
CA LYS A 57 -0.70 -8.98 -3.84
C LYS A 57 -2.18 -9.16 -3.50
N ALA A 58 -2.59 -8.78 -2.29
CA ALA A 58 -4.00 -8.88 -1.88
C ALA A 58 -4.92 -8.06 -2.77
N TYR A 59 -4.50 -6.83 -3.13
CA TYR A 59 -5.26 -5.96 -4.03
C TYR A 59 -5.44 -6.58 -5.42
N MET A 60 -4.38 -7.15 -6.00
CA MET A 60 -4.43 -7.83 -7.30
C MET A 60 -5.30 -9.10 -7.26
N THR A 61 -5.20 -9.90 -6.20
CA THR A 61 -6.06 -11.07 -6.02
C THR A 61 -7.53 -10.67 -5.96
N ASN A 62 -7.88 -9.66 -5.16
CA ASN A 62 -9.26 -9.19 -5.03
C ASN A 62 -9.82 -8.71 -6.38
N ILE A 63 -9.04 -7.95 -7.16
CA ILE A 63 -9.45 -7.52 -8.50
C ILE A 63 -9.71 -8.71 -9.42
N ALA A 64 -8.82 -9.71 -9.40
CA ALA A 64 -8.97 -10.90 -10.23
C ALA A 64 -10.24 -11.68 -9.86
N GLU A 65 -10.51 -11.87 -8.57
CA GLU A 65 -11.71 -12.56 -8.06
C GLU A 65 -12.99 -11.83 -8.45
N ILE A 66 -13.06 -10.52 -8.22
CA ILE A 66 -14.23 -9.70 -8.58
C ILE A 66 -14.45 -9.78 -10.10
N SER A 67 -13.40 -9.60 -10.90
CA SER A 67 -13.50 -9.64 -12.36
C SER A 67 -14.02 -11.00 -12.84
N LEU A 68 -13.51 -12.08 -12.27
CA LEU A 68 -13.95 -13.44 -12.59
C LEU A 68 -15.42 -13.66 -12.27
N ILE A 69 -15.86 -13.27 -11.07
CA ILE A 69 -17.27 -13.39 -10.65
C ILE A 69 -18.17 -12.55 -11.56
N THR A 70 -17.79 -11.31 -11.88
CA THR A 70 -18.54 -10.44 -12.78
C THR A 70 -18.68 -11.06 -14.18
N VAL A 71 -17.59 -11.59 -14.75
CA VAL A 71 -17.63 -12.28 -16.05
C VAL A 71 -18.53 -13.51 -16.00
N MET A 72 -18.44 -14.33 -14.96
CA MET A 72 -19.31 -15.49 -14.80
C MET A 72 -20.78 -15.09 -14.71
N LEU A 73 -21.12 -14.06 -13.93
CA LEU A 73 -22.48 -13.55 -13.82
C LEU A 73 -23.01 -13.07 -15.17
N LEU A 74 -22.22 -12.28 -15.91
CA LEU A 74 -22.61 -11.80 -17.24
C LEU A 74 -22.83 -12.95 -18.22
N LEU A 75 -22.00 -13.99 -18.19
CA LEU A 75 -22.16 -15.18 -19.03
C LEU A 75 -23.42 -15.95 -18.67
N VAL A 76 -23.67 -16.20 -17.38
CA VAL A 76 -24.88 -16.91 -16.92
C VAL A 76 -26.13 -16.13 -17.31
N SER A 77 -26.17 -14.82 -17.06
CA SER A 77 -27.29 -13.96 -17.48
C SER A 77 -27.47 -13.96 -19.00
N GLY A 78 -26.38 -13.87 -19.76
CA GLY A 78 -26.43 -13.92 -21.22
C GLY A 78 -27.01 -15.23 -21.74
N VAL A 79 -26.60 -16.37 -21.17
CA VAL A 79 -27.14 -17.69 -21.54
C VAL A 79 -28.62 -17.83 -21.15
N MET A 80 -29.01 -17.32 -19.98
CA MET A 80 -30.41 -17.33 -19.55
C MET A 80 -31.30 -16.52 -20.50
N VAL A 81 -30.89 -15.30 -20.87
CA VAL A 81 -31.62 -14.46 -21.82
C VAL A 81 -31.69 -15.10 -23.20
N TYR A 82 -30.56 -15.65 -23.68
CA TYR A 82 -30.52 -16.35 -24.97
C TYR A 82 -31.53 -17.51 -25.00
N ARG A 83 -31.52 -18.39 -24.00
CA ARG A 83 -32.48 -19.50 -23.91
C ARG A 83 -33.93 -19.02 -23.83
N GLY A 84 -34.22 -18.07 -22.94
CA GLY A 84 -35.56 -17.52 -22.79
C GLY A 84 -36.10 -16.83 -24.04
N SER A 85 -35.23 -16.30 -24.90
CA SER A 85 -35.64 -15.70 -26.18
C SER A 85 -36.00 -16.72 -27.28
N TYR A 86 -35.50 -17.95 -27.18
CA TYR A 86 -35.81 -19.03 -28.12
C TYR A 86 -37.05 -19.85 -27.73
N ASP A 87 -37.51 -19.72 -26.48
CA ASP A 87 -38.70 -20.42 -25.96
C ASP A 87 -40.03 -19.63 -26.17
N LEU A 88 -39.98 -18.47 -26.85
CA LEU A 88 -41.13 -17.62 -27.23
C LEU A 88 -41.40 -17.66 -28.73
#